data_AF-A0A2N8MV36-F1
#
_entry.id   AF-A0A2N8MV36-F1
#
_cell.length_a   1.000
_cell.length_b   1.000
_cell.length_c   1.000
_cell.angle_alpha   90.00
_cell.angle_beta   90.00
_cell.angle_gamma   90.00
#
_symmetry.space_group_name_H-M   'P 1'
#
loop_
_entity.id
_entity.type
_entity.pdbx_description
1 polymer ?
#
loop_
_entity_poly.entity_id
_entity_poly.type
_entity_poly.pdbx_seq_one_letter_code
_entity_poly.pdbx_strand_id
1 'polypeptide(L)'
;MAFNAMWKPGRQAVAGMQGNGSASPALVIYLDPDSLAILPPSDPAEWPEFIRLLRQIRDSADELAVFLAKHQAARDDDTRPE
;
A
#
# COMPACT_ATOMS: atom_id res chain seq x y z
N MET A 1 10.85 -20.28 4.66
CA MET A 1 9.40 -20.46 4.36
C MET A 1 8.85 -19.11 3.96
N ALA A 2 8.16 -19.00 2.82
CA ALA A 2 7.42 -17.79 2.46
C ALA A 2 5.98 -17.95 2.96
N PHE A 3 5.45 -16.95 3.68
CA PHE A 3 4.04 -16.92 4.05
C PHE A 3 3.35 -15.83 3.23
N ASN A 4 2.18 -16.16 2.69
CA ASN A 4 1.33 -15.19 2.02
C ASN A 4 0.40 -14.59 3.08
N ALA A 5 0.58 -13.31 3.39
CA ALA A 5 -0.39 -12.55 4.16
C ALA A 5 -1.36 -11.87 3.20
N MET A 6 -2.65 -12.24 3.28
CA MET A 6 -3.70 -11.49 2.59
C MET A 6 -4.15 -10.35 3.49
N TRP A 7 -3.98 -9.12 3.01
CA TRP A 7 -4.25 -7.90 3.76
C TRP A 7 -5.46 -7.17 3.16
N LYS A 8 -6.46 -6.85 4.00
CA LYS A 8 -7.70 -6.14 3.60
C LYS A 8 -7.87 -4.87 4.47
N PRO A 9 -7.42 -3.70 4.01
CA PRO A 9 -7.54 -2.46 4.77
C PRO A 9 -9.00 -2.12 5.10
N GLY A 10 -9.24 -1.71 6.35
CA GLY A 10 -10.51 -1.16 6.81
C GLY A 10 -10.67 0.30 6.40
N ARG A 11 -11.84 0.90 6.69
CA ARG A 11 -12.19 2.27 6.27
C ARG A 11 -11.23 3.37 6.76
N GLN A 12 -10.44 3.11 7.79
CA GLN A 12 -9.51 4.06 8.39
C GLN A 12 -8.05 3.77 8.04
N ALA A 13 -7.79 2.80 7.16
CA ALA A 13 -6.42 2.44 6.82
C ALA A 13 -5.70 3.57 6.09
N VAL A 14 -4.47 3.86 6.53
CA VAL A 14 -3.60 4.89 5.97
C VAL A 14 -2.19 4.35 5.82
N ALA A 15 -1.50 4.76 4.76
CA ALA A 15 -0.09 4.47 4.53
C ALA A 15 0.76 5.73 4.80
N GLY A 16 1.90 5.57 5.45
CA GLY A 16 2.81 6.67 5.74
C GLY A 16 4.24 6.21 6.01
N MET A 17 5.18 7.16 5.97
CA MET A 17 6.56 6.90 6.41
C MET A 17 6.64 7.09 7.92
N GLN A 18 7.17 6.11 8.63
CA GLN A 18 7.53 6.26 10.05
C GLN A 18 9.04 6.18 10.23
N GLY A 19 9.59 7.17 10.92
CA GLY A 19 10.94 7.12 11.47
C GLY A 19 10.88 6.54 12.87
N ASN A 20 11.20 5.25 13.02
CA ASN A 20 11.19 4.63 14.33
C ASN A 20 12.52 4.89 15.04
N GLY A 21 12.56 5.89 15.94
CA GLY A 21 13.49 6.09 17.08
C GLY A 21 15.01 6.07 16.86
N SER A 22 15.55 5.15 16.06
CA SER A 22 16.92 5.11 15.58
C SER A 22 17.03 4.09 14.44
N ALA A 23 17.41 4.59 13.26
CA ALA A 23 18.16 3.91 12.20
C ALA A 23 17.48 3.40 10.91
N SER A 24 16.15 3.30 10.73
CA SER A 24 15.62 3.01 9.38
C SER A 24 14.18 3.50 9.14
N PRO A 25 13.91 4.29 8.08
CA PRO A 25 12.56 4.64 7.69
C PRO A 25 11.82 3.40 7.18
N ALA A 26 10.55 3.24 7.58
CA ALA A 26 9.67 2.18 7.07
C ALA A 26 8.42 2.78 6.42
N LEU A 27 7.92 2.12 5.38
CA LEU A 27 6.56 2.33 4.90
C LEU A 27 5.63 1.52 5.80
N VAL A 28 4.79 2.19 6.58
CA VAL A 28 3.85 1.55 7.49
C VAL A 28 2.44 1.77 6.97
N ILE A 29 1.68 0.68 6.92
CA ILE A 29 0.26 0.71 6.62
C ILE A 29 -0.51 0.32 7.87
N TYR A 30 -1.28 1.27 8.39
CA TYR A 30 -2.01 1.12 9.64
C TYR A 30 -3.37 0.49 9.41
N LEU A 31 -3.70 -0.43 10.30
CA LEU A 31 -5.04 -0.92 10.57
C LEU A 31 -5.21 -0.89 12.09
N ASP A 32 -6.43 -0.65 12.56
CA ASP A 32 -6.74 -0.82 13.98
C ASP A 32 -7.11 -2.30 14.21
N PRO A 33 -6.33 -3.12 14.95
CA PRO A 33 -5.13 -2.80 15.75
C PRO A 33 -3.77 -3.17 15.10
N ASP A 34 -3.76 -3.80 13.92
CA ASP A 34 -2.55 -4.36 13.30
C ASP A 34 -1.91 -3.44 12.25
N SER A 35 -0.57 -3.35 12.22
CA SER A 35 0.16 -2.60 11.19
C SER A 35 1.05 -3.49 10.33
N LEU A 36 1.11 -3.24 9.03
CA LEU A 36 2.11 -3.81 8.13
C LEU A 36 3.24 -2.80 7.92
N ALA A 37 4.47 -3.17 8.28
CA ALA A 37 5.65 -2.35 8.01
C ALA A 37 6.55 -3.01 6.96
N ILE A 38 6.94 -2.23 5.94
CA ILE A 38 7.90 -2.61 4.92
C ILE A 38 9.19 -1.83 5.20
N LEU A 39 10.25 -2.55 5.55
CA LEU A 39 11.55 -1.99 5.91
C LEU A 39 12.57 -2.20 4.79
N PRO A 40 13.50 -1.26 4.58
CA PRO A 40 14.62 -1.47 3.68
C PRO A 40 15.52 -2.60 4.18
N PRO A 41 16.18 -3.34 3.27
CA PRO A 41 17.24 -4.28 3.64
C PRO A 41 18.36 -3.59 4.43
N SER A 42 19.00 -4.33 5.32
CA SER A 42 20.11 -3.80 6.13
C SER A 42 21.37 -3.50 5.32
N ASP A 43 21.56 -4.17 4.17
CA ASP A 43 22.66 -3.89 3.24
C ASP A 43 22.27 -2.77 2.24
N PRO A 44 22.99 -1.62 2.25
CA PRO A 44 22.76 -0.56 1.27
C PRO A 44 22.93 -0.96 -0.19
N ALA A 45 23.68 -2.02 -0.49
CA ALA A 45 23.85 -2.51 -1.85
C ALA A 45 22.53 -3.05 -2.45
N GLU A 46 21.57 -3.48 -1.61
CA GLU A 46 20.26 -3.99 -2.05
C GLU A 46 19.21 -2.88 -2.24
N TRP A 47 19.50 -1.65 -1.79
CA TRP A 47 18.54 -0.54 -1.82
C TRP A 47 18.04 -0.15 -3.21
N PRO A 48 18.85 -0.17 -4.30
CA PRO A 48 18.34 0.15 -5.63
C PRO A 48 17.17 -0.75 -6.06
N GLU A 49 17.27 -2.05 -5.80
CA GLU A 49 16.18 -3.01 -6.10
C GLU A 49 15.00 -2.83 -5.16
N PHE A 50 15.25 -2.54 -3.88
CA PHE A 50 14.18 -2.22 -2.94
C PHE A 50 13.43 -0.94 -3.32
N ILE A 51 14.13 0.11 -3.77
CA ILE A 51 13.54 1.34 -4.31
C ILE A 51 12.69 1.03 -5.54
N ARG A 52 13.18 0.16 -6.44
CA ARG A 52 12.41 -0.29 -7.61
C ARG A 52 11.12 -0.98 -7.19
N LEU A 53 11.17 -1.87 -6.21
CA LEU A 53 9.99 -2.53 -5.64
C LEU A 53 8.99 -1.52 -5.06
N LEU A 54 9.45 -0.55 -4.25
CA LEU A 54 8.56 0.48 -3.68
C LEU A 54 7.85 1.30 -4.77
N ARG A 55 8.54 1.61 -5.87
CA ARG A 55 7.91 2.29 -7.02
C ARG A 55 6.86 1.41 -7.68
N GLN A 56 7.15 0.12 -7.88
CA GLN A 56 6.17 -0.82 -8.43
C GLN A 56 4.93 -0.94 -7.53
N ILE A 57 5.11 -1.00 -6.21
CA ILE A 57 3.99 -1.01 -5.25
C ILE A 57 3.14 0.25 -5.42
N ARG A 58 3.76 1.44 -5.49
CA ARG A 58 3.04 2.70 -5.71
C ARG A 58 2.25 2.68 -7.02
N ASP A 59 2.91 2.32 -8.11
CA ASP A 59 2.30 2.39 -9.44
C ASP A 59 1.14 1.40 -9.57
N SER A 60 1.29 0.16 -9.08
CA SER A 60 0.20 -0.83 -9.03
C SER A 60 -0.94 -0.43 -8.08
N ALA A 61 -0.65 0.25 -6.97
CA ALA A 61 -1.69 0.77 -6.08
C ALA A 61 -2.50 1.89 -6.75
N ASP A 62 -1.84 2.76 -7.52
CA ASP A 62 -2.51 3.81 -8.30
C ASP A 62 -3.39 3.23 -9.41
N GLU A 63 -2.87 2.24 -10.16
CA GLU A 63 -3.64 1.50 -11.18
C GLU A 63 -4.91 0.86 -10.58
N LEU A 64 -4.79 0.23 -9.40
CA LEU A 64 -5.94 -0.35 -8.70
C LEU A 64 -6.95 0.72 -8.27
N ALA A 65 -6.48 1.87 -7.75
CA ALA A 65 -7.35 2.98 -7.36
C ALA A 65 -8.13 3.52 -8.56
N VAL A 66 -7.47 3.73 -9.71
CA VAL A 66 -8.10 4.15 -10.97
C VAL A 66 -9.13 3.13 -11.44
N PHE A 67 -8.80 1.83 -11.38
CA PHE A 67 -9.73 0.76 -11.72
C PHE A 67 -10.98 0.80 -10.84
N LEU A 68 -10.81 0.88 -9.52
CA LEU A 68 -11.93 0.95 -8.56
C LEU A 68 -12.80 2.19 -8.79
N ALA A 69 -12.20 3.37 -9.03
CA ALA A 69 -12.93 4.60 -9.30
C ALA A 69 -13.80 4.50 -10.56
N LYS A 70 -13.27 3.90 -11.65
CA LYS A 70 -14.05 3.66 -12.87
C LYS A 70 -15.26 2.75 -12.62
N HIS A 71 -15.09 1.71 -11.82
CA HIS A 71 -16.16 0.75 -11.52
C HIS A 71 -17.16 1.27 -10.49
N GLN A 72 -16.77 2.22 -9.64
CA GLN A 72 -17.70 2.96 -8.79
C GLN A 72 -18.58 3.89 -9.63
N ALA A 73 -17.99 4.67 -10.53
CA ALA A 73 -18.73 5.58 -11.40
C ALA A 73 -19.75 4.86 -12.30
N ALA A 74 -19.38 3.69 -12.83
CA ALA A 74 -20.30 2.87 -13.63
C ALA A 74 -21.48 2.33 -12.81
N ARG A 75 -21.29 2.02 -11.51
CA ARG A 75 -22.38 1.61 -10.62
C ARG A 75 -23.31 2.76 -10.25
N ASP A 76 -22.78 3.97 -10.12
CA ASP A 76 -23.59 5.14 -9.78
C ASP A 76 -24.46 5.59 -10.97
N ASP A 77 -23.97 5.45 -12.21
CA ASP A 77 -24.72 5.79 -13.44
C ASP A 77 -25.91 4.84 -13.70
N ASP A 78 -25.74 3.54 -13.43
CA ASP A 78 -26.78 2.50 -13.54
C ASP A 78 -27.92 2.69 -12.52
N THR A 79 -27.71 3.51 -11.48
CA THR A 79 -28.70 3.79 -10.42
C THR A 79 -29.48 5.09 -10.61
N ARG A 80 -29.24 5.83 -11.70
CA ARG A 80 -29.94 7.09 -11.98
C ARG A 80 -31.26 6.81 -12.74
N PRO A 81 -32.45 7.13 -12.20
CA PRO A 81 -33.69 6.96 -12.94
C PRO A 81 -33.80 8.02 -14.04
N GLU A 82 -34.34 7.62 -15.19
CA GLU A 82 -34.64 8.48 -16.35
C GLU A 82 -35.65 9.59 -16.03
#